data_AF-A0A5Z4CAG2-F1
#
_entry.id   AF-A0A5Z4CAG2-F1
#
_cell.length_a   1.000
_cell.length_b   1.000
_cell.length_c   1.000
_cell.angle_alpha   90.00
_cell.angle_beta   90.00
_cell.angle_gamma   90.00
#
_symmetry.space_group_name_H-M   'P 1'
#
loop_
_entity.id
_entity.type
_entity.pdbx_description
1 polymer ?
#
loop_
_entity_poly.entity_id
_entity_poly.type
_entity_poly.pdbx_seq_one_letter_code
_entity_poly.pdbx_strand_id
1 'polypeptide(L)'
;MELQLILNHFFERVRKDANFNAFLIDLEYNNIAYYIYFVATGNVKIITHAGHFISIKSNRKLIKVNSTPNTKLIKLTSAKHFSGEHSYEKYCTDLATAGVFKWIVELNQKTRQYWSKDNQLLYIENVVMPL
;
A
#
# COMPACT_ATOMS: atom_id res chain seq x y z
N MET A 1 -21.39 6.87 0.56
CA MET A 1 -21.17 6.66 2.00
C MET A 1 -20.90 5.19 2.31
N GLU A 2 -21.67 4.25 1.75
CA GLU A 2 -21.49 2.80 1.97
C GLU A 2 -20.15 2.24 1.46
N LEU A 3 -19.77 2.50 0.21
CA LEU A 3 -18.52 1.97 -0.36
C LEU A 3 -17.27 2.42 0.42
N GLN A 4 -17.23 3.67 0.91
CA GLN A 4 -16.11 4.14 1.72
C GLN A 4 -15.99 3.38 3.05
N LEU A 5 -17.11 3.05 3.70
CA LEU A 5 -17.11 2.28 4.94
C LEU A 5 -16.63 0.84 4.70
N ILE A 6 -17.09 0.21 3.60
CA ILE A 6 -16.66 -1.13 3.19
C ILE A 6 -15.15 -1.13 2.90
N LEU A 7 -14.66 -0.15 2.14
CA LEU A 7 -13.23 -0.04 1.85
C LEU A 7 -12.41 0.20 3.13
N ASN A 8 -12.86 1.07 4.04
CA ASN A 8 -12.23 1.22 5.35
C ASN A 8 -12.09 -0.12 6.07
N HIS A 9 -13.16 -0.92 6.07
CA HIS A 9 -13.15 -2.24 6.70
C HIS A 9 -12.12 -3.17 6.05
N PHE A 10 -12.04 -3.23 4.72
CA PHE A 10 -11.04 -4.06 4.03
C PHE A 10 -9.61 -3.67 4.38
N PHE A 11 -9.30 -2.37 4.39
CA PHE A 11 -7.98 -1.89 4.77
C PHE A 11 -7.65 -2.16 6.24
N GLU A 12 -8.60 -2.01 7.16
CA GLU A 12 -8.39 -2.36 8.57
C GLU A 12 -8.18 -3.87 8.78
N ARG A 13 -8.91 -4.70 8.02
CA ARG A 13 -8.83 -6.16 8.10
C ARG A 13 -7.46 -6.67 7.62
N VAL A 14 -7.04 -6.28 6.41
CA VAL A 14 -5.78 -6.76 5.80
C VAL A 14 -4.54 -6.36 6.60
N ARG A 15 -4.58 -5.23 7.31
CA ARG A 15 -3.48 -4.79 8.20
C ARG A 15 -3.27 -5.72 9.39
N LYS A 16 -4.32 -6.45 9.80
CA LYS A 16 -4.32 -7.33 10.97
C LYS A 16 -4.09 -8.78 10.59
N ASP A 17 -4.81 -9.26 9.58
CA ASP A 17 -4.79 -10.68 9.20
C ASP A 17 -3.76 -11.01 8.10
N ALA A 18 -3.18 -9.99 7.45
CA ALA A 18 -2.27 -10.13 6.32
C ALA A 18 -2.81 -11.00 5.17
N ASN A 19 -4.13 -11.15 5.03
CA ASN A 19 -4.74 -11.92 3.95
C ASN A 19 -4.85 -11.07 2.68
N PHE A 20 -3.71 -10.88 2.02
CA PHE A 20 -3.60 -10.03 0.83
C PHE A 20 -4.40 -10.56 -0.37
N ASN A 21 -4.55 -11.88 -0.52
CA ASN A 21 -5.32 -12.45 -1.62
C ASN A 21 -6.81 -12.10 -1.51
N ALA A 22 -7.41 -12.32 -0.32
CA ALA A 22 -8.79 -11.94 -0.09
C ALA A 22 -9.00 -10.42 -0.23
N PHE A 23 -8.03 -9.63 0.24
CA PHE A 23 -8.06 -8.18 0.10
C PHE A 23 -8.05 -7.73 -1.37
N LEU A 24 -7.21 -8.31 -2.22
CA LEU A 24 -7.16 -7.97 -3.65
C LEU A 24 -8.47 -8.34 -4.36
N ILE A 25 -9.02 -9.53 -4.06
CA ILE A 25 -10.33 -9.97 -4.60
C ILE A 25 -11.44 -9.00 -4.18
N ASP A 26 -11.47 -8.61 -2.91
CA ASP A 26 -12.46 -7.66 -2.40
C ASP A 26 -12.38 -6.30 -3.14
N LEU A 27 -11.18 -5.82 -3.44
CA LEU A 27 -11.01 -4.58 -4.21
C LEU A 27 -11.48 -4.74 -5.67
N GLU A 28 -11.09 -5.82 -6.34
CA GLU A 28 -11.50 -6.11 -7.72
C GLU A 28 -13.04 -6.23 -7.84
N TYR A 29 -13.68 -6.94 -6.91
CA TYR A 29 -15.14 -7.10 -6.86
C TYR A 29 -15.87 -5.76 -6.70
N ASN A 30 -15.22 -4.78 -6.06
CA ASN A 30 -15.76 -3.44 -5.85
C ASN A 30 -15.34 -2.43 -6.94
N ASN A 31 -14.92 -2.91 -8.12
CA ASN A 31 -14.57 -2.10 -9.30
C ASN A 31 -13.44 -1.09 -9.05
N ILE A 32 -12.52 -1.45 -8.14
CA ILE A 32 -11.32 -0.65 -7.86
C ILE A 32 -10.26 -0.97 -8.93
N ALA A 33 -9.64 0.07 -9.47
CA ALA A 33 -8.53 -0.06 -10.44
C ALA A 33 -7.18 -0.09 -9.71
N TYR A 34 -6.96 0.90 -8.84
CA TYR A 34 -5.74 1.00 -8.06
C TYR A 34 -5.95 1.82 -6.79
N TYR A 35 -5.01 1.70 -5.86
CA TYR A 35 -4.94 2.59 -4.71
C TYR A 35 -3.53 3.12 -4.48
N ILE A 36 -3.46 4.31 -3.91
CA ILE A 36 -2.26 5.00 -3.49
C ILE A 36 -2.28 5.08 -1.98
N TYR A 37 -1.27 4.50 -1.33
CA TYR A 37 -1.04 4.67 0.09
C TYR A 37 0.07 5.68 0.33
N PHE A 38 -0.17 6.66 1.20
CA PHE A 38 0.83 7.66 1.58
C PHE A 38 1.54 7.27 2.87
N VAL A 39 2.82 6.93 2.77
CA VAL A 39 3.62 6.41 3.89
C VAL A 39 3.74 7.41 5.03
N ALA A 40 3.82 8.72 4.76
CA ALA A 40 3.95 9.68 5.86
C ALA A 40 2.69 9.76 6.75
N THR A 41 1.50 9.67 6.15
CA THR A 41 0.21 9.95 6.82
C THR A 41 -0.60 8.71 7.12
N GLY A 42 -0.39 7.62 6.39
CA GLY A 42 -1.26 6.46 6.39
C GLY A 42 -2.54 6.62 5.58
N ASN A 43 -2.74 7.77 4.92
CA ASN A 43 -3.91 8.02 4.10
C ASN A 43 -3.90 7.14 2.86
N VAL A 44 -5.09 6.79 2.37
CA VAL A 44 -5.28 6.02 1.15
C VAL A 44 -6.16 6.80 0.19
N LYS A 45 -5.72 6.91 -1.06
CA LYS A 45 -6.56 7.35 -2.18
C LYS A 45 -6.86 6.14 -3.05
N ILE A 46 -8.13 5.87 -3.29
CA ILE A 46 -8.60 4.68 -4.02
C ILE A 46 -9.27 5.17 -5.30
N ILE A 47 -8.94 4.58 -6.44
CA ILE A 47 -9.44 4.97 -7.76
C ILE A 47 -10.19 3.79 -8.35
N THR A 48 -11.41 4.05 -8.81
CA THR A 48 -12.28 3.07 -9.49
C THR A 48 -12.01 3.05 -10.98
N HIS A 49 -12.42 1.99 -11.68
CA HIS A 49 -12.37 1.96 -13.16
C HIS A 49 -13.23 3.05 -13.82
N ALA A 50 -14.25 3.55 -13.13
CA ALA A 50 -15.09 4.65 -13.58
C ALA A 50 -14.43 6.04 -13.38
N GLY A 51 -13.20 6.11 -12.85
CA GLY A 51 -12.48 7.35 -12.61
C GLY A 51 -12.87 8.10 -11.33
N HIS A 52 -13.85 7.60 -10.56
CA HIS A 52 -14.17 8.15 -9.25
C HIS A 52 -13.06 7.82 -8.24
N PHE A 53 -12.82 8.74 -7.31
CA PHE A 53 -11.86 8.51 -6.22
C PHE A 53 -12.51 8.61 -4.83
N ILE A 54 -12.00 7.78 -3.91
CA ILE A 54 -12.38 7.73 -2.51
C ILE A 54 -11.12 7.97 -1.67
N SER A 55 -11.26 8.71 -0.56
CA SER A 55 -10.13 8.98 0.35
C SER A 55 -10.42 8.43 1.73
N ILE A 56 -9.49 7.63 2.25
CA ILE A 56 -9.49 7.11 3.61
C ILE A 56 -8.43 7.88 4.38
N LYS A 57 -8.85 8.58 5.44
CA LYS A 57 -7.93 9.26 6.35
C LYS A 57 -7.51 8.30 7.45
N SER A 58 -6.21 8.27 7.74
CA SER A 58 -5.68 7.57 8.91
C SER A 58 -5.56 8.51 10.09
N ASN A 59 -5.81 7.99 11.30
CA ASN A 59 -5.63 8.71 12.56
C ASN A 59 -4.24 8.47 13.18
N ARG A 60 -3.33 7.80 12.47
CA ARG A 60 -1.99 7.50 12.97
C ARG A 60 -1.11 8.75 13.04
N LYS A 61 -0.06 8.68 13.86
CA LYS A 61 0.98 9.72 13.92
C LYS A 61 1.75 9.79 12.60
N LEU A 62 2.17 11.00 12.24
CA LEU A 62 3.00 11.22 11.05
C LEU A 62 4.35 10.52 11.21
N ILE A 63 4.81 9.89 10.12
CA ILE A 63 6.14 9.30 10.03
C ILE A 63 7.01 10.14 9.10
N LYS A 64 8.24 10.45 9.53
CA LYS A 64 9.23 11.14 8.71
C LYS A 64 9.76 10.18 7.64
N VAL A 65 9.60 10.56 6.37
CA VAL A 65 10.18 9.84 5.23
C VAL A 65 11.59 10.35 4.98
N ASN A 66 12.55 9.44 4.80
CA ASN A 66 13.93 9.77 4.49
C ASN A 66 14.03 10.40 3.08
N SER A 67 14.92 11.39 2.92
CA SER A 67 15.14 12.04 1.63
C SER A 67 15.97 11.21 0.67
N THR A 68 16.79 10.29 1.19
CA THR A 68 17.69 9.46 0.38
C THR A 68 17.09 8.06 0.21
N PRO A 69 16.68 7.67 -1.01
CA PRO A 69 16.11 6.35 -1.25
C PRO A 69 17.13 5.22 -1.05
N ASN A 70 16.67 4.08 -0.53
CA ASN A 70 17.46 2.87 -0.41
C ASN A 70 16.69 1.67 -0.97
N THR A 71 16.84 1.40 -2.27
CA THR A 71 16.14 0.32 -2.96
C THR A 71 16.43 -1.07 -2.37
N LYS A 72 17.63 -1.32 -1.84
CA LYS A 72 17.94 -2.61 -1.18
C LYS A 72 17.09 -2.82 0.07
N LEU A 73 16.93 -1.76 0.88
CA LEU A 73 16.07 -1.80 2.06
C LEU A 73 14.60 -1.97 1.67
N ILE A 74 14.12 -1.32 0.61
CA ILE A 74 12.73 -1.51 0.12
C ILE A 74 12.46 -2.98 -0.20
N LYS A 75 13.34 -3.63 -0.97
CA LYS A 75 13.20 -5.06 -1.33
C LYS A 75 13.16 -5.96 -0.10
N LEU A 76 14.10 -5.75 0.82
CA LEU A 76 14.17 -6.53 2.07
C LEU A 76 12.93 -6.33 2.93
N THR A 77 12.51 -5.08 3.13
CA THR A 77 11.33 -4.72 3.92
C THR A 77 10.06 -5.30 3.34
N SER A 78 9.90 -5.28 2.01
CA SER A 78 8.79 -5.92 1.34
C SER A 78 8.78 -7.42 1.58
N ALA A 79 9.88 -8.11 1.25
CA ALA A 79 10.00 -9.56 1.42
C ALA A 79 9.64 -10.01 2.85
N LYS A 80 10.14 -9.30 3.87
CA LYS A 80 9.84 -9.59 5.28
C LYS A 80 8.40 -9.35 5.68
N HIS A 81 7.73 -8.35 5.11
CA HIS A 81 6.32 -8.11 5.42
C HIS A 81 5.43 -9.20 4.80
N PHE A 82 5.65 -9.54 3.53
CA PHE A 82 4.83 -10.53 2.84
C PHE A 82 5.15 -11.98 3.23
N SER A 83 6.29 -12.25 3.85
CA SER A 83 6.58 -13.53 4.51
C SER A 83 5.98 -13.67 5.92
N GLY A 84 5.39 -12.60 6.47
CA GLY A 84 4.86 -12.57 7.83
C GLY A 84 5.89 -12.24 8.94
N GLU A 85 7.15 -11.96 8.60
CA GLU A 85 8.19 -11.59 9.58
C GLU A 85 7.96 -10.19 10.18
N HIS A 86 7.43 -9.25 9.38
CA HIS A 86 7.18 -7.87 9.81
C HIS A 86 5.68 -7.55 9.89
N SER A 87 5.27 -6.91 11.00
CA SER A 87 3.96 -6.29 11.11
C SER A 87 3.78 -5.15 10.09
N TYR A 88 2.53 -4.75 9.88
CA TYR A 88 2.20 -3.64 9.01
C TYR A 88 2.82 -2.30 9.45
N GLU A 89 2.87 -2.02 10.76
CA GLU A 89 3.48 -0.81 11.31
C GLU A 89 4.99 -0.78 11.08
N LYS A 90 5.64 -1.94 11.28
CA LYS A 90 7.07 -2.10 11.02
C LYS A 90 7.37 -1.93 9.53
N TYR A 91 6.56 -2.54 8.67
CA TYR A 91 6.63 -2.36 7.23
C TYR A 91 6.55 -0.87 6.82
N CYS A 92 5.58 -0.13 7.35
CA CYS A 92 5.45 1.31 7.07
C CYS A 92 6.67 2.13 7.52
N THR A 93 7.21 1.83 8.71
CA THR A 93 8.34 2.56 9.30
C THR A 93 9.63 2.29 8.53
N ASP A 94 9.87 1.03 8.17
CA ASP A 94 11.04 0.63 7.41
C ASP A 94 10.99 1.21 5.98
N LEU A 95 9.82 1.24 5.34
CA LEU A 95 9.62 1.91 4.04
C LEU A 95 9.88 3.41 4.11
N ALA A 96 9.41 4.09 5.17
CA ALA A 96 9.69 5.51 5.37
C ALA A 96 11.20 5.75 5.54
N THR A 97 11.88 4.88 6.28
CA THR A 97 13.35 4.89 6.47
C THR A 97 14.09 4.68 5.15
N ALA A 98 13.53 3.84 4.27
CA ALA A 98 14.05 3.58 2.92
C ALA A 98 13.73 4.68 1.89
N GLY A 99 13.04 5.75 2.29
CA GLY A 99 12.72 6.90 1.43
C GLY A 99 11.47 6.73 0.57
N VAL A 100 10.62 5.74 0.87
CA VAL A 100 9.33 5.59 0.19
C VAL A 100 8.32 6.58 0.72
N PHE A 101 7.82 7.44 -0.16
CA PHE A 101 6.79 8.42 0.13
C PHE A 101 5.37 7.86 -0.05
N LYS A 102 5.16 7.09 -1.11
CA LYS A 102 3.89 6.42 -1.40
C LYS A 102 4.15 5.06 -2.06
N TRP A 103 3.19 4.16 -1.93
CA TRP A 103 3.11 3.01 -2.83
C TRP A 103 1.79 2.98 -3.57
N ILE A 104 1.82 2.45 -4.78
CA ILE A 104 0.66 2.28 -5.66
C ILE A 104 0.49 0.78 -5.88
N VAL A 105 -0.71 0.26 -5.64
CA VAL A 105 -1.07 -1.10 -6.05
C VAL A 105 -2.03 -1.00 -7.22
N GLU A 106 -1.58 -1.50 -8.38
CA GLU A 106 -2.33 -1.53 -9.62
C GLU A 106 -2.93 -2.93 -9.80
N LEU A 107 -4.25 -3.05 -9.74
CA LEU A 107 -4.92 -4.36 -9.68
C LEU A 107 -4.91 -5.07 -11.03
N ASN A 108 -5.08 -4.32 -12.13
CA ASN A 108 -5.01 -4.88 -13.49
C ASN A 108 -3.65 -5.53 -13.79
N GLN A 109 -2.56 -4.84 -13.45
CA GLN A 109 -1.20 -5.34 -13.69
C GLN A 109 -0.69 -6.23 -12.57
N LYS A 110 -1.42 -6.30 -11.44
CA LYS A 110 -1.03 -7.00 -10.22
C LYS A 110 0.36 -6.58 -9.75
N THR A 111 0.64 -5.27 -9.76
CA THR A 111 1.92 -4.71 -9.32
C THR A 111 1.80 -3.82 -8.10
N ARG A 112 2.86 -3.78 -7.29
CA ARG A 112 3.08 -2.78 -6.25
C ARG A 112 4.31 -1.96 -6.61
N GLN A 113 4.13 -0.65 -6.64
CA GLN A 113 5.14 0.32 -7.04
C GLN A 113 5.46 1.23 -5.87
N TYR A 114 6.74 1.44 -5.58
CA TYR A 114 7.22 2.29 -4.50
C TYR A 114 7.82 3.57 -5.06
N TRP A 115 7.39 4.71 -4.55
CA TRP A 115 7.73 6.01 -5.12
C TRP A 115 8.35 6.95 -4.10
N SER A 116 9.33 7.73 -4.53
CA SER A 116 9.90 8.82 -3.74
C SER A 116 8.96 10.02 -3.65
N LYS A 117 9.33 11.00 -2.82
CA LYS A 117 8.60 12.26 -2.70
C LYS A 117 8.61 13.07 -4.01
N ASP A 118 9.69 12.95 -4.78
CA ASP A 118 9.87 13.64 -6.06
C ASP A 118 9.27 12.85 -7.25
N ASN A 119 8.37 11.90 -6.96
CA ASN A 119 7.72 11.03 -7.95
C ASN A 119 8.69 10.21 -8.80
N GLN A 120 9.81 9.77 -8.23
CA GLN A 120 10.69 8.78 -8.86
C GLN A 120 10.24 7.37 -8.47
N LEU A 121 10.13 6.46 -9.44
CA LEU A 121 9.87 5.04 -9.18
C LEU A 121 11.14 4.41 -8.59
N LEU A 122 11.05 3.89 -7.36
CA LEU A 122 12.17 3.34 -6.61
C LEU A 122 12.29 1.82 -6.77
N TYR A 123 11.14 1.15 -6.83
CA TYR A 123 11.04 -0.31 -6.96
C TYR A 123 9.62 -0.70 -7.40
N ILE A 124 9.50 -1.83 -8.10
CA ILE A 124 8.24 -2.46 -8.50
C ILE A 124 8.34 -3.97 -8.31
N GLU A 125 7.25 -4.58 -7.85
CA GLU A 125 7.12 -6.04 -7.69
C GLU A 125 5.68 -6.50 -7.95
N ASN A 126 5.49 -7.80 -8.10
CA ASN A 126 4.15 -8.38 -8.22
C ASN A 126 3.47 -8.47 -6.84
N VAL A 127 2.16 -8.24 -6.78
CA VAL A 127 1.39 -8.41 -5.53
C VAL A 127 0.93 -9.84 -5.28
N VAL A 128 0.90 -10.66 -6.33
CA VAL A 128 0.57 -12.08 -6.23
C VAL A 128 1.86 -12.86 -6.09
N MET A 129 2.04 -13.53 -4.95
CA MET A 129 3.02 -14.61 -4.85
C MET A 129 2.41 -15.85 -5.52
N PRO A 130 3.14 -16.55 -6.42
CA PRO A 130 2.67 -17.83 -6.93
C PRO A 130 2.40 -18.75 -5.74
N LEU A 131 1.21 -19.37 -5.74
CA LEU A 131 0.83 -20.44 -4.82
C LEU A 131 1.86 -21.58 -4.86
#